data_AF-A0A7T0BRN6-F1
#
_entry.id   AF-A0A7T0BRN6-F1
#
_cell.length_a   1.000
_cell.length_b   1.000
_cell.length_c   1.000
_cell.angle_alpha   90.00
_cell.angle_beta   90.00
_cell.angle_gamma   90.00
#
_symmetry.space_group_name_H-M   'P 1'
#
loop_
_entity.id
_entity.type
_entity.pdbx_description
1 polymer ?
#
loop_
_entity_poly.entity_id
_entity_poly.type
_entity_poly.pdbx_seq_one_letter_code
_entity_poly.pdbx_strand_id
1 'polypeptide(L)'
;MNSTKVYCKVINYKVRGFLCLYSHSYGCKLNIRNIIIALKNTKHKSKNKTLLFGKDKTSLLLGSSTGYGLITCLTLIFYFDIDTSLNIFFDKKPCDLKTGTAG
;
A
#
# COMPACT_ATOMS: atom_id res chain seq x y z
N MET A 1 3.62 16.69 -21.78
CA MET A 1 2.27 16.19 -21.43
C MET A 1 2.13 14.78 -21.99
N ASN A 2 2.60 13.76 -21.27
CA ASN A 2 2.52 12.37 -21.75
C ASN A 2 1.14 11.82 -21.38
N SER A 3 0.26 11.78 -22.38
CA SER A 3 -1.05 11.13 -22.30
C SER A 3 -0.85 9.67 -21.94
N THR A 4 -1.05 9.30 -20.67
CA THR A 4 -1.21 7.91 -20.27
C THR A 4 -2.50 7.42 -20.90
N LYS A 5 -2.41 6.76 -22.05
CA LYS A 5 -3.53 6.03 -22.65
C LYS A 5 -4.08 5.05 -21.60
N VAL A 6 -5.18 5.42 -20.96
CA VAL A 6 -5.90 4.50 -20.07
C VAL A 6 -6.69 3.59 -20.97
N TYR A 7 -6.13 2.42 -21.30
CA TYR A 7 -6.87 1.36 -21.95
C TYR A 7 -7.91 0.85 -20.94
N CYS A 8 -9.13 1.37 -21.04
CA CYS A 8 -10.24 0.97 -20.19
C CYS A 8 -10.74 -0.42 -20.61
N LYS A 9 -10.03 -1.45 -20.18
CA LYS A 9 -10.42 -2.85 -20.34
C LYS A 9 -11.17 -3.27 -19.07
N VAL A 10 -12.29 -3.96 -19.21
CA VAL A 10 -12.97 -4.60 -18.09
C VAL A 10 -12.04 -5.69 -17.53
N ILE A 11 -11.49 -5.46 -16.32
CA ILE A 11 -10.59 -6.40 -15.65
C ILE A 11 -11.44 -7.26 -14.71
N ASN A 12 -11.62 -8.53 -15.06
CA ASN A 12 -12.28 -9.52 -14.21
C ASN A 12 -11.24 -10.36 -13.44
N TYR A 13 -11.65 -10.91 -12.31
CA TYR A 13 -10.81 -11.83 -11.54
C TYR A 13 -10.53 -13.09 -12.39
N LYS A 14 -9.26 -13.50 -12.45
CA LYS A 14 -8.85 -14.73 -13.12
C LYS A 14 -7.96 -15.52 -12.18
N VAL A 15 -8.53 -16.54 -11.56
CA VAL A 15 -7.90 -17.33 -10.50
C VAL A 15 -7.48 -18.69 -11.04
N ARG A 16 -6.28 -19.13 -10.67
CA ARG A 16 -5.76 -20.49 -10.90
C ARG A 16 -5.14 -21.00 -9.61
N GLY A 17 -5.82 -21.93 -8.93
CA GLY A 17 -5.44 -22.33 -7.57
C GLY A 17 -5.50 -21.13 -6.62
N PHE A 18 -4.40 -20.82 -5.95
CA PHE A 18 -4.26 -19.66 -5.06
C PHE A 18 -3.78 -18.38 -5.78
N LEU A 19 -3.47 -18.45 -7.08
CA LEU A 19 -2.93 -17.33 -7.83
C LEU A 19 -4.03 -16.55 -8.54
N CYS A 20 -4.21 -15.27 -8.18
CA CYS A 20 -4.92 -14.32 -9.02
C CYS A 20 -3.96 -13.76 -10.07
N LEU A 21 -4.28 -13.94 -11.36
CA LEU A 21 -3.40 -13.54 -12.46
C LEU A 21 -3.45 -12.04 -12.77
N TYR A 22 -4.51 -11.36 -12.37
CA TYR A 22 -4.74 -9.94 -12.69
C TYR A 22 -5.00 -9.12 -11.42
N SER A 23 -4.60 -7.85 -11.45
CA SER A 23 -4.89 -6.87 -10.39
C SER A 23 -5.76 -5.73 -10.93
N HIS A 24 -6.70 -5.26 -10.11
CA HIS A 24 -7.58 -4.14 -10.45
C HIS A 24 -7.07 -2.86 -9.77
N SER A 25 -6.44 -1.95 -10.52
CA SER A 25 -5.76 -0.76 -9.96
C SER A 25 -6.67 0.11 -9.09
N TYR A 26 -7.91 0.35 -9.53
CA TYR A 26 -8.89 1.11 -8.76
C TYR A 26 -9.34 0.36 -7.49
N GLY A 27 -9.37 -0.98 -7.55
CA GLY A 27 -9.72 -1.82 -6.41
C GLY A 27 -8.63 -1.78 -5.34
N CYS A 28 -7.36 -1.91 -5.76
CA CYS A 28 -6.21 -1.75 -4.87
C CYS A 28 -6.19 -0.36 -4.20
N LYS A 29 -6.46 0.70 -4.96
CA LYS A 29 -6.54 2.07 -4.43
C LYS A 29 -7.64 2.22 -3.38
N LEU A 30 -8.83 1.65 -3.62
CA LEU A 30 -9.92 1.66 -2.65
C LEU A 30 -9.58 0.85 -1.39
N ASN A 31 -8.93 -0.31 -1.54
CA ASN A 31 -8.48 -1.10 -0.40
C ASN A 31 -7.53 -0.29 0.51
N ILE A 32 -6.50 0.33 -0.07
CA ILE A 32 -5.57 1.19 0.68
C ILE A 32 -6.30 2.35 1.34
N ARG A 33 -7.23 3.00 0.62
CA ARG A 33 -8.04 4.09 1.19
C ARG A 33 -8.82 3.62 2.42
N ASN A 34 -9.46 2.46 2.36
CA ASN A 34 -10.22 1.90 3.47
C ASN A 34 -9.33 1.59 4.67
N ILE A 35 -8.13 1.02 4.44
CA ILE A 35 -7.14 0.76 5.49
C ILE A 35 -6.71 2.07 6.15
N ILE A 36 -6.41 3.11 5.38
CA ILE A 36 -6.01 4.42 5.91
C ILE A 36 -7.14 5.04 6.74
N ILE A 37 -8.39 4.94 6.28
CA ILE A 37 -9.56 5.42 7.02
C ILE A 37 -9.68 4.67 8.35
N ALA A 38 -9.57 3.33 8.33
CA ALA A 38 -9.62 2.52 9.53
C ALA A 38 -8.51 2.91 10.53
N LEU A 39 -7.27 3.06 10.08
CA LEU A 39 -6.13 3.48 10.91
C LEU A 39 -6.31 4.88 11.53
N LYS A 40 -6.90 5.82 10.77
CA LYS A 40 -7.21 7.15 11.29
C LYS A 40 -8.33 7.12 12.32
N ASN A 41 -9.33 6.27 12.14
CA ASN A 41 -10.43 6.10 13.09
C ASN A 41 -9.96 5.42 14.39
N THR A 42 -9.04 4.46 14.31
CA THR A 42 -8.47 3.79 15.50
C THR A 42 -7.41 4.61 16.22
N LYS A 43 -6.98 5.75 15.64
CA LYS A 43 -6.07 6.74 16.24
C LYS A 43 -6.74 7.48 17.41
N HIS A 44 -7.27 6.75 18.39
CA HIS A 44 -7.62 7.32 19.69
C HIS A 44 -6.37 7.90 20.35
N LYS A 45 -6.56 8.93 21.17
CA LYS A 45 -5.52 9.72 21.87
C LYS A 45 -4.68 8.88 22.86
N SER A 46 -4.00 7.85 22.39
CA SER A 46 -2.97 7.17 23.17
C SER A 46 -1.86 8.18 23.44
N LYS A 47 -1.75 8.61 24.70
CA LYS A 47 -0.75 9.56 25.17
C LYS A 47 0.68 8.99 25.16
N ASN A 48 0.83 7.68 24.90
CA ASN A 48 2.10 6.96 24.89
C ASN A 48 2.56 6.59 23.46
N LYS A 49 2.44 7.52 22.50
CA LYS A 49 3.02 7.35 21.14
C LYS A 49 4.55 7.48 21.13
N THR A 50 5.12 7.95 22.23
CA THR A 50 6.52 8.38 22.36
C THR A 50 7.49 7.25 22.72
N LEU A 51 7.01 6.03 23.02
CA LEU A 51 7.89 4.97 23.55
C LEU A 51 8.62 4.12 22.50
N LEU A 52 8.35 4.28 21.20
CA LEU A 52 8.86 3.35 20.17
C LEU A 52 9.97 3.92 19.27
N PHE A 53 10.15 5.24 19.22
CA PHE A 53 11.07 5.86 18.26
C PHE A 53 12.08 6.76 18.96
N GLY A 54 13.32 6.74 18.47
CA GLY A 54 14.37 7.67 18.88
C GLY A 54 14.05 9.11 18.45
N LYS A 55 15.05 9.99 18.57
CA LYS A 55 14.91 11.42 18.26
C LYS A 55 14.42 11.67 16.83
N ASP A 56 14.84 10.82 15.88
CA ASP A 56 14.36 10.83 14.51
C ASP A 56 13.41 9.64 14.28
N LYS A 57 12.19 9.91 13.82
CA LYS A 57 11.22 8.87 13.50
C LYS A 57 11.40 8.39 12.07
N THR A 58 12.46 7.62 11.84
CA THR A 58 12.78 7.07 10.51
C THR A 58 12.53 5.57 10.48
N SER A 59 12.01 5.04 9.37
CA SER A 59 11.82 3.59 9.18
C SER A 59 12.31 3.09 7.81
N LEU A 60 12.93 1.92 7.77
CA LEU A 60 13.21 1.14 6.56
C LEU A 60 12.34 -0.11 6.56
N LEU A 61 11.53 -0.29 5.53
CA LEU A 61 10.64 -1.45 5.40
C LEU A 61 10.98 -2.27 4.14
N LEU A 62 11.20 -3.57 4.34
CA LEU A 62 11.42 -4.54 3.27
C LEU A 62 10.12 -5.31 3.02
N GLY A 63 9.64 -5.32 1.78
CA GLY A 63 8.39 -5.99 1.40
C GLY A 63 7.14 -5.21 1.80
N SER A 64 7.10 -3.89 1.53
CA SER A 64 6.02 -3.01 1.97
C SER A 64 4.82 -2.91 1.01
N SER A 65 4.82 -3.62 -0.12
CA SER A 65 3.79 -3.41 -1.15
C SER A 65 2.49 -4.17 -0.90
N THR A 66 2.53 -5.28 -0.15
CA THR A 66 1.34 -6.10 0.13
C THR A 66 1.35 -6.68 1.54
N GLY A 67 0.20 -7.20 1.98
CA GLY A 67 0.06 -7.95 3.23
C GLY A 67 0.47 -7.16 4.48
N TYR A 68 1.14 -7.85 5.41
CA TYR A 68 1.56 -7.25 6.68
C TYR A 68 2.58 -6.12 6.49
N GLY A 69 3.48 -6.21 5.51
CA GLY A 69 4.45 -5.14 5.24
C GLY A 69 3.76 -3.83 4.86
N LEU A 70 2.70 -3.89 4.04
CA LEU A 70 1.87 -2.73 3.72
C LEU A 70 1.17 -2.15 4.96
N ILE A 71 0.56 -3.01 5.79
CA ILE A 71 -0.12 -2.56 7.01
C ILE A 71 0.86 -1.92 7.99
N THR A 72 2.03 -2.51 8.18
CA THR A 72 3.09 -1.95 9.04
C THR A 72 3.53 -0.59 8.52
N CYS A 73 3.76 -0.45 7.22
CA CYS A 73 4.11 0.83 6.59
C CYS A 73 3.04 1.90 6.86
N LEU A 74 1.77 1.59 6.56
CA LEU A 74 0.66 2.51 6.76
C LEU A 74 0.45 2.85 8.24
N THR A 75 0.67 1.91 9.15
CA THR A 75 0.57 2.13 10.59
C THR A 75 1.66 3.08 11.08
N LEU A 76 2.91 2.86 10.67
CA LEU A 76 4.02 3.77 10.99
C LEU A 76 3.70 5.20 10.52
N ILE A 77 3.24 5.34 9.27
CA ILE A 77 2.96 6.66 8.67
C ILE A 77 1.72 7.33 9.31
N PHE A 78 0.56 6.66 9.33
CA PHE A 78 -0.71 7.30 9.68
C PHE A 78 -1.07 7.23 11.17
N TYR A 79 -0.56 6.24 11.91
CA TYR A 79 -0.85 6.07 13.33
C TYR A 79 0.24 6.68 14.21
N PHE A 80 1.51 6.39 13.91
CA PHE A 80 2.67 6.86 14.69
C PHE A 80 3.25 8.20 14.23
N ASP A 81 2.84 8.70 13.06
CA ASP A 81 3.29 9.98 12.51
C ASP A 81 4.83 10.05 12.44
N ILE A 82 5.43 9.09 11.71
CA ILE A 82 6.87 9.06 11.42
C ILE A 82 7.24 10.10 10.34
N ASP A 83 8.46 10.63 10.40
CA ASP A 83 8.90 11.72 9.53
C ASP A 83 9.35 11.21 8.16
N THR A 84 10.07 10.08 8.15
CA THR A 84 10.60 9.51 6.91
C THR A 84 10.43 8.00 6.88
N SER A 85 9.96 7.50 5.73
CA SER A 85 9.88 6.07 5.46
C SER A 85 10.54 5.74 4.14
N LEU A 86 11.48 4.79 4.16
CA LEU A 86 12.06 4.19 2.97
C LEU A 86 11.48 2.78 2.81
N ASN A 87 10.90 2.52 1.65
CA ASN A 87 10.12 1.32 1.38
C ASN A 87 10.73 0.58 0.18
N ILE A 88 11.04 -0.70 0.37
CA ILE A 88 11.62 -1.55 -0.67
C ILE A 88 10.62 -2.66 -0.99
N PHE A 89 10.31 -2.81 -2.28
CA PHE A 89 9.40 -3.83 -2.79
C PHE A 89 9.78 -4.20 -4.22
N PHE A 90 9.37 -5.40 -4.62
CA PHE A 90 9.68 -5.95 -5.93
C PHE A 90 8.38 -6.27 -6.66
N ASP A 91 7.92 -5.29 -7.44
CA ASP A 91 6.65 -5.35 -8.16
C ASP A 91 6.82 -5.12 -9.65
N LYS A 92 5.89 -5.68 -10.40
CA LYS A 92 5.85 -5.55 -11.85
C LYS A 92 4.97 -4.36 -12.23
N LYS A 93 5.57 -3.38 -12.89
CA LYS A 93 4.83 -2.26 -13.48
C LYS A 93 3.81 -2.74 -14.51
N PRO A 94 2.64 -2.07 -14.61
CA PRO A 94 1.70 -2.34 -15.70
C PRO A 94 2.34 -1.98 -17.05
N CYS A 95 1.95 -2.71 -18.09
CA CYS A 95 2.25 -2.40 -19.49
C CYS A 95 0.93 -2.28 -20.26
N ASP A 96 0.95 -1.68 -21.46
CA ASP A 96 -0.26 -1.30 -22.21
C ASP A 96 -1.44 -2.30 -22.13
N LEU A 97 -1.19 -3.59 -22.38
CA LEU A 97 -2.21 -4.63 -22.40
C LEU A 97 -2.23 -5.55 -21.15
N LYS A 98 -1.31 -5.36 -20.19
CA LYS A 98 -1.11 -6.27 -19.05
C LYS A 98 -1.12 -5.50 -17.73
N THR A 99 -1.94 -5.96 -16.79
CA THR A 99 -1.98 -5.43 -15.43
C THR A 99 -0.62 -5.64 -14.74
N GLY A 100 -0.28 -4.73 -13.83
CA GLY A 100 0.85 -4.91 -12.93
C GLY A 100 0.58 -5.98 -11.87
N THR A 101 1.49 -6.12 -10.93
CA THR A 101 1.20 -6.84 -9.67
C THR A 101 0.20 -6.05 -8.81
N ALA A 102 -0.24 -6.62 -7.70
CA ALA A 102 -1.21 -5.97 -6.81
C ALA A 102 -0.56 -4.90 -5.91
N GLY A 103 0.74 -5.04 -5.66
CA GLY A 103 1.57 -4.12 -4.89
C GLY A 103 1.93 -2.84 -5.63
#